data_AF-A0A2W4P1A7-F1
#
_entry.id   AF-A0A2W4P1A7-F1
#
_cell.length_a   1.000
_cell.length_b   1.000
_cell.length_c   1.000
_cell.angle_alpha   90.00
_cell.angle_beta   90.00
_cell.angle_gamma   90.00
#
_symmetry.space_group_name_H-M   'P 1'
#
loop_
_entity.id
_entity.type
_entity.pdbx_description
1 polymer ?
#
loop_
_entity_poly.entity_id
_entity_poly.type
_entity_poly.pdbx_seq_one_letter_code
_entity_poly.pdbx_strand_id
1 'polypeptide(L)'
;MLARLLSSIPRLILRLFAVVGLALFLMFGLRFSTPPLGEPWTAIGILARDYQFDYVTWELNALAVKAVQTLYGLHPYMTEEARSQYVRDYMADLGHAQALENRISRIYADPDIDDPDQASLELRAERDALRADLNRRQALAEAILEGQVARVLVDEGFGFYGQLLPPISAHFTQVPNLLVVSPRDRISFDIAINLNPMPVDAQIALEEQIDRAHDVSSLIVPLGGIALYPSMILETSSIPYAIEVFAHEWLHHYLLVFPLGFSYDFAGEARIINETTANLFGREIAPLVLQRYYPELAPRPPEQPETDDIAVAPAPPASPPRFDFGMAMHETRVRVDELLAEGKVEEAEAYMEERRELFVANGYHLRKLNQAFFAFYGGYQSGTPGEGGSDPIGPAVQAIRDASPSIHDWIVTMRTIVSRDQLLAVRDRLAPEA
;
A
#
# COMPACT_ATOMS: atom_id res chain seq x y z
N MET A 1 -19.45 -60.02 -16.68
CA MET A 1 -18.79 -59.74 -15.38
C MET A 1 -17.37 -59.21 -15.56
N LEU A 2 -16.54 -59.80 -16.45
CA LEU A 2 -15.18 -59.29 -16.77
C LEU A 2 -15.13 -57.84 -17.31
N ALA A 3 -16.09 -57.41 -18.14
CA ALA A 3 -16.07 -56.07 -18.76
C ALA A 3 -16.25 -54.91 -17.76
N ARG A 4 -16.94 -55.12 -16.63
CA ARG A 4 -17.07 -54.10 -15.56
C ARG A 4 -15.81 -53.99 -14.70
N LEU A 5 -15.02 -55.05 -14.57
CA LEU A 5 -13.72 -55.00 -13.89
C LEU A 5 -12.71 -54.21 -14.73
N LEU A 6 -12.66 -54.44 -16.04
CA LEU A 6 -11.72 -53.76 -16.95
C LEU A 6 -11.96 -52.25 -17.08
N SER A 7 -13.22 -51.78 -17.02
CA SER A 7 -13.55 -50.34 -17.04
C SER A 7 -13.19 -49.60 -15.74
N SER A 8 -12.88 -50.32 -14.66
CA SER A 8 -12.57 -49.77 -13.34
C SER A 8 -11.07 -49.55 -13.13
N ILE A 9 -10.23 -50.26 -13.90
CA ILE A 9 -8.77 -50.21 -13.82
C ILE A 9 -8.21 -48.80 -14.10
N PRO A 10 -8.67 -48.03 -15.11
CA PRO A 10 -8.16 -46.68 -15.36
C PRO A 10 -8.49 -45.72 -14.21
N ARG A 11 -9.67 -45.87 -13.59
CA ARG A 11 -10.10 -45.05 -12.45
C ARG A 11 -9.32 -45.39 -11.18
N LEU A 12 -8.96 -46.67 -11.00
CA LEU A 12 -8.14 -47.12 -9.88
C LEU A 12 -6.70 -46.61 -10.02
N ILE A 13 -6.14 -46.67 -11.23
CA ILE A 13 -4.81 -46.13 -11.55
C ILE A 13 -4.78 -44.61 -11.35
N LEU A 14 -5.79 -43.88 -11.81
CA LEU A 14 -5.87 -42.43 -11.63
C LEU A 14 -5.99 -42.04 -10.14
N ARG A 15 -6.77 -42.78 -9.36
CA ARG A 15 -6.85 -42.60 -7.90
C ARG A 15 -5.52 -42.90 -7.22
N LEU A 16 -4.81 -43.94 -7.65
CA LEU A 16 -3.49 -44.27 -7.13
C LEU A 16 -2.48 -43.15 -7.42
N PHE A 17 -2.47 -42.61 -8.65
CA PHE A 17 -1.63 -41.45 -9.00
C PHE A 17 -2.00 -40.20 -8.21
N ALA A 18 -3.29 -39.93 -7.98
CA ALA A 18 -3.73 -38.80 -7.15
C ALA A 18 -3.33 -38.96 -5.68
N VAL A 19 -3.45 -40.17 -5.12
CA VAL A 19 -3.04 -40.46 -3.74
C VAL A 19 -1.53 -40.41 -3.59
N VAL A 20 -0.78 -40.96 -4.55
CA VAL A 20 0.70 -40.88 -4.56
C VAL A 20 1.15 -39.44 -4.77
N GLY A 21 0.49 -38.68 -5.65
CA GLY A 21 0.77 -37.26 -5.84
C GLY A 21 0.49 -36.43 -4.58
N LEU A 22 -0.64 -36.66 -3.91
CA LEU A 22 -0.97 -36.03 -2.64
C LEU A 22 0.00 -36.46 -1.54
N ALA A 23 0.38 -37.74 -1.47
CA ALA A 23 1.35 -38.24 -0.50
C ALA A 23 2.75 -37.66 -0.75
N LEU A 24 3.17 -37.50 -2.01
CA LEU A 24 4.42 -36.83 -2.37
C LEU A 24 4.35 -35.33 -2.07
N PHE A 25 3.24 -34.66 -2.35
CA PHE A 25 3.00 -33.26 -1.99
C PHE A 25 3.07 -33.08 -0.46
N LEU A 26 2.43 -33.95 0.32
CA LEU A 26 2.51 -33.94 1.77
C LEU A 26 3.94 -34.29 2.26
N MET A 27 4.59 -35.32 1.69
CA MET A 27 5.95 -35.71 2.08
C MET A 27 7.00 -34.64 1.77
N PHE A 28 6.85 -33.88 0.69
CA PHE A 28 7.78 -32.82 0.32
C PHE A 28 7.40 -31.48 0.97
N GLY A 29 6.10 -31.17 1.11
CA GLY A 29 5.60 -29.98 1.80
C GLY A 29 5.86 -30.00 3.31
N LEU A 30 5.83 -31.18 3.94
CA LEU A 30 6.11 -31.36 5.37
C LEU A 30 7.61 -31.51 5.70
N ARG A 31 8.53 -31.42 4.72
CA ARG A 31 9.99 -31.41 5.05
C ARG A 31 10.46 -30.12 5.70
N PHE A 32 9.60 -29.10 5.76
CA PHE A 32 9.88 -27.81 6.40
C PHE A 32 9.26 -27.68 7.81
N SER A 33 8.79 -28.78 8.42
CA SER A 33 8.04 -28.75 9.69
C SER A 33 8.86 -28.48 10.96
N THR A 34 10.16 -28.23 10.85
CA THR A 34 10.93 -27.59 11.93
C THR A 34 11.22 -26.17 11.50
N PRO A 35 10.52 -25.16 12.06
CA PRO A 35 10.89 -23.78 11.86
C PRO A 35 12.37 -23.62 12.26
N PRO A 36 13.22 -22.99 11.45
CA PRO A 36 14.59 -22.73 11.84
C PRO A 36 14.56 -21.69 12.98
N LEU A 37 14.45 -22.16 14.22
CA LEU A 37 14.29 -21.33 15.43
C LEU A 37 15.48 -20.37 15.68
N GLY A 38 16.59 -20.53 14.96
CA GLY A 38 17.75 -19.64 15.01
C GLY A 38 17.67 -18.45 14.06
N GLU A 39 16.71 -18.40 13.15
CA GLU A 39 16.51 -17.27 12.24
C GLU A 39 15.69 -16.17 12.95
N PRO A 40 16.15 -14.90 12.96
CA PRO A 40 15.43 -13.78 13.57
C PRO A 40 13.96 -13.68 13.14
N TRP A 41 13.69 -13.99 11.86
CA TRP A 41 12.35 -14.05 11.30
C TRP A 41 11.44 -15.08 12.00
N THR A 42 11.96 -16.27 12.31
CA THR A 42 11.20 -17.33 13.00
C THR A 42 10.88 -16.94 14.44
N ALA A 43 11.83 -16.33 15.15
CA ALA A 43 11.62 -15.95 16.55
C ALA A 43 10.58 -14.82 16.69
N ILE A 44 10.69 -13.78 15.86
CA ILE A 44 9.71 -12.69 15.80
C ILE A 44 8.36 -13.22 15.28
N GLY A 45 8.37 -14.12 14.31
CA GLY A 45 7.16 -14.79 13.81
C GLY A 45 6.39 -15.58 14.87
N ILE A 46 7.07 -16.16 15.86
CA ILE A 46 6.42 -16.82 17.00
C ILE A 46 5.74 -15.81 17.92
N LEU A 47 6.39 -14.67 18.20
CA LEU A 47 5.81 -13.60 19.02
C LEU A 47 4.56 -12.99 18.36
N ALA A 48 4.58 -12.87 17.03
CA ALA A 48 3.49 -12.32 16.23
C ALA A 48 2.39 -13.33 15.86
N ARG A 49 2.55 -14.62 16.19
CA ARG A 49 1.75 -15.73 15.62
C ARG A 49 0.24 -15.55 15.75
N ASP A 50 -0.22 -15.17 16.93
CA ASP A 50 -1.65 -15.06 17.23
C ASP A 50 -2.30 -13.86 16.52
N TYR A 51 -1.46 -12.97 15.97
CA TYR A 51 -1.89 -11.79 15.25
C TYR A 51 -1.73 -11.94 13.74
N GLN A 52 -1.20 -13.03 13.20
CA GLN A 52 -0.94 -13.14 11.75
C GLN A 52 -2.22 -13.14 10.91
N PHE A 53 -2.17 -12.47 9.77
CA PHE A 53 -3.29 -12.37 8.83
C PHE A 53 -3.44 -13.65 7.99
N ASP A 54 -4.69 -14.12 7.81
CA ASP A 54 -5.01 -15.31 6.99
C ASP A 54 -5.23 -14.95 5.51
N TYR A 55 -4.15 -14.96 4.74
CA TYR A 55 -4.16 -14.71 3.30
C TYR A 55 -4.95 -15.74 2.50
N VAL A 56 -4.89 -17.02 2.89
CA VAL A 56 -5.48 -18.09 2.07
C VAL A 56 -7.00 -17.97 2.09
N THR A 57 -7.56 -17.78 3.29
CA THR A 57 -9.00 -17.59 3.43
C THR A 57 -9.44 -16.28 2.78
N TRP A 58 -8.67 -15.20 2.94
CA TRP A 58 -8.97 -13.91 2.30
C TRP A 58 -8.96 -14.01 0.77
N GLU A 59 -7.91 -14.58 0.16
CA GLU A 59 -7.75 -14.66 -1.29
C GLU A 59 -8.83 -15.51 -1.95
N LEU A 60 -9.18 -16.65 -1.33
CA LEU A 60 -10.28 -17.50 -1.80
C LEU A 60 -11.64 -16.76 -1.78
N ASN A 61 -11.89 -15.97 -0.73
CA ASN A 61 -13.11 -15.16 -0.64
C ASN A 61 -13.11 -14.04 -1.68
N ALA A 62 -12.00 -13.32 -1.85
CA ALA A 62 -11.86 -12.24 -2.83
C ALA A 62 -12.07 -12.77 -4.26
N LEU A 63 -11.44 -13.90 -4.61
CA LEU A 63 -11.64 -14.55 -5.91
C LEU A 63 -13.09 -14.96 -6.14
N ALA A 64 -13.79 -15.47 -5.12
CA ALA A 64 -15.20 -15.83 -5.22
C ALA A 64 -16.08 -14.59 -5.50
N VAL A 65 -15.84 -13.48 -4.81
CA VAL A 65 -16.54 -12.20 -5.03
C VAL A 65 -16.29 -11.70 -6.45
N LYS A 66 -15.04 -11.71 -6.92
CA LYS A 66 -14.69 -11.28 -8.29
C LYS A 66 -15.31 -12.16 -9.35
N ALA A 67 -15.34 -13.48 -9.17
CA ALA A 67 -15.99 -14.40 -10.10
C ALA A 67 -17.50 -14.11 -10.24
N VAL A 68 -18.19 -13.83 -9.13
CA VAL A 68 -19.61 -13.44 -9.17
C VAL A 68 -19.79 -12.11 -9.90
N GLN A 69 -18.93 -11.12 -9.64
CA GLN A 69 -19.01 -9.81 -10.27
C GLN A 69 -18.71 -9.85 -11.78
N THR A 70 -17.75 -10.67 -12.23
CA THR A 70 -17.47 -10.85 -13.65
C THR A 70 -18.66 -11.50 -14.38
N LEU A 71 -19.38 -12.41 -13.72
CA LEU A 71 -20.51 -13.13 -14.32
C LEU A 71 -21.83 -12.33 -14.28
N TYR A 72 -22.05 -11.54 -13.24
CA TYR A 72 -23.36 -10.92 -12.94
C TYR A 72 -23.29 -9.40 -12.68
N GLY A 73 -22.14 -8.76 -12.91
CA GLY A 73 -21.91 -7.35 -12.60
C GLY A 73 -22.85 -6.41 -13.36
N LEU A 74 -23.43 -5.45 -12.64
CA LEU A 74 -24.38 -4.48 -13.18
C LEU A 74 -23.72 -3.27 -13.85
N HIS A 75 -22.44 -3.02 -13.56
CA HIS A 75 -21.73 -1.83 -14.04
C HIS A 75 -21.78 -1.66 -15.57
N PRO A 76 -21.73 -2.69 -16.45
CA PRO A 76 -21.77 -2.49 -17.90
C PRO A 76 -23.07 -1.84 -18.40
N TYR A 77 -24.15 -1.91 -17.62
CA TYR A 77 -25.47 -1.39 -17.98
C TYR A 77 -25.77 0.01 -17.39
N MET A 78 -24.85 0.56 -16.60
CA MET A 78 -24.98 1.89 -16.00
C MET A 78 -24.39 2.98 -16.91
N THR A 79 -24.97 4.18 -16.88
CA THR A 79 -24.33 5.37 -17.45
C THR A 79 -23.11 5.75 -16.62
N GLU A 80 -22.14 6.45 -17.22
CA GLU A 80 -20.94 6.87 -16.48
C GLU A 80 -21.26 7.81 -15.32
N GLU A 81 -22.24 8.71 -15.49
CA GLU A 81 -22.73 9.57 -14.41
C GLU A 81 -23.28 8.77 -13.22
N ALA A 82 -24.08 7.72 -13.49
CA ALA A 82 -24.61 6.84 -12.45
C ALA A 82 -23.51 6.03 -11.77
N ARG A 83 -22.47 5.62 -12.51
CA ARG A 83 -21.30 4.92 -11.96
C ARG A 83 -20.51 5.81 -11.01
N SER A 84 -20.13 7.01 -11.43
CA SER A 84 -19.44 7.97 -10.57
C SER A 84 -20.27 8.32 -9.34
N GLN A 85 -21.58 8.50 -9.50
CA GLN A 85 -22.47 8.77 -8.35
C GLN A 85 -22.52 7.61 -7.37
N TYR A 86 -22.60 6.37 -7.87
CA TYR A 86 -22.60 5.18 -7.02
C TYR A 86 -21.34 5.09 -6.15
N VAL A 87 -20.16 5.37 -6.74
CA VAL A 87 -18.91 5.40 -5.99
C VAL A 87 -18.90 6.52 -4.95
N ARG A 88 -19.39 7.73 -5.28
CA ARG A 88 -19.51 8.83 -4.32
C ARG A 88 -20.38 8.45 -3.12
N ASP A 89 -21.55 7.88 -3.39
CA ASP A 89 -22.48 7.48 -2.33
C ASP A 89 -21.88 6.38 -1.46
N TYR A 90 -21.25 5.37 -2.08
CA TYR A 90 -20.54 4.31 -1.37
C TYR A 90 -19.43 4.86 -0.46
N MET A 91 -18.60 5.78 -0.96
CA MET A 91 -17.49 6.36 -0.22
C MET A 91 -17.95 7.28 0.91
N ALA A 92 -19.04 8.03 0.71
CA ALA A 92 -19.66 8.86 1.74
C ALA A 92 -20.19 7.99 2.89
N ASP A 93 -20.91 6.92 2.56
CA ASP A 93 -21.42 5.96 3.55
C ASP A 93 -20.30 5.23 4.28
N LEU A 94 -19.21 4.88 3.59
CA LEU A 94 -18.03 4.31 4.20
C LEU A 94 -17.38 5.29 5.19
N GLY A 95 -17.25 6.57 4.81
CA GLY A 95 -16.76 7.62 5.69
C GLY A 95 -17.63 7.80 6.94
N HIS A 96 -18.96 7.68 6.79
CA HIS A 96 -19.90 7.72 7.92
C HIS A 96 -19.71 6.50 8.84
N ALA A 97 -19.54 5.29 8.29
CA ALA A 97 -19.26 4.09 9.08
C ALA A 97 -17.96 4.24 9.89
N GLN A 98 -16.89 4.73 9.28
CA GLN A 98 -15.61 5.01 9.95
C GLN A 98 -15.76 6.08 11.04
N ALA A 99 -16.58 7.11 10.82
CA ALA A 99 -16.88 8.13 11.83
C ALA A 99 -17.66 7.56 13.02
N LEU A 100 -18.63 6.67 12.78
CA LEU A 100 -19.34 5.94 13.83
C LEU A 100 -18.40 5.06 14.64
N GLU A 101 -17.52 4.29 13.97
CA GLU A 101 -16.49 3.46 14.62
C GLU A 101 -15.61 4.30 15.54
N ASN A 102 -15.12 5.45 15.06
CA ASN A 102 -14.31 6.37 15.86
C ASN A 102 -15.07 6.96 17.06
N ARG A 103 -16.37 7.27 16.91
CA ARG A 103 -17.22 7.75 18.01
C ARG A 103 -17.43 6.67 19.07
N ILE A 104 -17.70 5.44 18.64
CA ILE A 104 -17.86 4.29 19.52
C ILE A 104 -16.55 4.05 20.29
N SER A 105 -15.41 4.02 19.61
CA SER A 105 -14.10 3.87 20.26
C SER A 105 -13.83 4.95 21.32
N ARG A 106 -14.23 6.22 21.07
CA ARG A 106 -14.12 7.29 22.07
C ARG A 106 -14.99 7.06 23.30
N ILE A 107 -16.21 6.54 23.13
CA ILE A 107 -17.11 6.21 24.26
C ILE A 107 -16.49 5.13 25.14
N TYR A 108 -15.90 4.09 24.55
CA TYR A 108 -15.23 3.03 25.31
C TYR A 108 -13.92 3.49 25.98
N ALA A 109 -13.30 4.55 25.49
CA ALA A 109 -12.06 5.10 26.03
C ALA A 109 -12.30 6.20 27.10
N ASP A 110 -13.54 6.64 27.31
CA ASP A 110 -13.88 7.71 28.24
C ASP A 110 -14.13 7.15 29.66
N PRO A 111 -13.28 7.48 30.66
CA PRO A 111 -13.41 6.97 32.03
C PRO A 111 -14.62 7.55 32.78
N ASP A 112 -15.24 8.63 32.28
CA ASP A 112 -16.40 9.25 32.90
C ASP A 112 -17.73 8.59 32.47
N ILE A 113 -17.67 7.58 31.58
CA ILE A 113 -18.83 6.81 31.12
C ILE A 113 -18.91 5.48 31.87
N ASP A 114 -19.87 5.37 32.79
CA ASP A 114 -20.07 4.17 33.63
C ASP A 114 -20.48 2.91 32.85
N ASP A 115 -21.29 3.05 31.79
CA ASP A 115 -21.76 1.95 30.94
C ASP A 115 -21.61 2.31 29.44
N PRO A 116 -20.42 2.07 28.86
CA PRO A 116 -20.14 2.38 27.46
C PRO A 116 -20.94 1.48 26.50
N ASP A 117 -21.39 0.29 26.93
CA ASP A 117 -22.23 -0.58 26.12
C ASP A 117 -23.61 0.07 25.90
N GLN A 118 -24.25 0.53 26.98
CA GLN A 118 -25.54 1.19 26.87
C GLN A 118 -25.41 2.56 26.16
N ALA A 119 -24.36 3.32 26.44
CA ALA A 119 -24.12 4.63 25.82
C ALA A 119 -23.85 4.53 24.31
N SER A 120 -23.28 3.42 23.83
CA SER A 120 -22.96 3.21 22.41
C SER A 120 -23.99 2.36 21.65
N LEU A 121 -25.07 1.89 22.30
CA LEU A 121 -26.01 0.92 21.72
C LEU A 121 -26.57 1.35 20.36
N GLU A 122 -27.08 2.58 20.25
CA GLU A 122 -27.66 3.10 19.01
C GLU A 122 -26.60 3.28 17.92
N LEU A 123 -25.42 3.80 18.26
CA LEU A 123 -24.31 3.99 17.32
C LEU A 123 -23.80 2.64 16.77
N ARG A 124 -23.73 1.62 17.63
CA ARG A 124 -23.35 0.26 17.23
C ARG A 124 -24.39 -0.32 16.26
N ALA A 125 -25.67 -0.19 16.57
CA ALA A 125 -26.74 -0.67 15.68
C ALA A 125 -26.72 0.04 14.31
N GLU A 126 -26.51 1.36 14.30
CA GLU A 126 -26.38 2.15 13.06
C GLU A 126 -25.17 1.71 12.23
N ARG A 127 -23.99 1.59 12.86
CA ARG A 127 -22.77 1.11 12.22
C ARG A 127 -22.96 -0.28 11.63
N ASP A 128 -23.55 -1.21 12.38
CA ASP A 128 -23.70 -2.60 11.94
C ASP A 128 -24.66 -2.70 10.74
N ALA A 129 -25.74 -1.92 10.74
CA ALA A 129 -26.65 -1.82 9.60
C ALA A 129 -25.95 -1.24 8.36
N LEU A 130 -25.15 -0.17 8.54
CA LEU A 130 -24.41 0.48 7.46
C LEU A 130 -23.32 -0.43 6.89
N ARG A 131 -22.56 -1.13 7.75
CA ARG A 131 -21.54 -2.11 7.33
C ARG A 131 -22.15 -3.27 6.55
N ALA A 132 -23.29 -3.80 6.98
CA ALA A 132 -23.99 -4.84 6.24
C ALA A 132 -24.42 -4.36 4.85
N ASP A 133 -24.76 -3.08 4.70
CA ASP A 133 -25.11 -2.49 3.42
C ASP A 133 -23.91 -2.21 2.52
N LEU A 134 -22.83 -1.64 3.07
CA LEU A 134 -21.55 -1.44 2.39
C LEU A 134 -21.03 -2.76 1.80
N ASN A 135 -21.03 -3.84 2.59
CA ASN A 135 -20.59 -5.17 2.13
C ASN A 135 -21.36 -5.67 0.89
N ARG A 136 -22.63 -5.31 0.73
CA ARG A 136 -23.43 -5.67 -0.45
C ARG A 136 -23.11 -4.81 -1.67
N ARG A 137 -22.67 -3.56 -1.46
CA ARG A 137 -22.40 -2.57 -2.50
C ARG A 137 -20.94 -2.56 -2.97
N GLN A 138 -20.03 -3.04 -2.11
CA GLN A 138 -18.58 -2.96 -2.30
C GLN A 138 -18.11 -3.48 -3.66
N ALA A 139 -18.51 -4.69 -4.04
CA ALA A 139 -18.06 -5.31 -5.30
C ALA A 139 -18.43 -4.50 -6.56
N LEU A 140 -19.55 -3.76 -6.51
CA LEU A 140 -19.95 -2.88 -7.61
C LEU A 140 -19.13 -1.59 -7.61
N ALA A 141 -18.87 -0.99 -6.45
CA ALA A 141 -18.01 0.19 -6.34
C ALA A 141 -16.59 -0.12 -6.81
N GLU A 142 -16.02 -1.25 -6.40
CA GLU A 142 -14.71 -1.74 -6.88
C GLU A 142 -14.68 -1.89 -8.40
N ALA A 143 -15.67 -2.59 -8.99
CA ALA A 143 -15.70 -2.82 -10.43
C ALA A 143 -15.83 -1.53 -11.26
N ILE A 144 -16.52 -0.52 -10.72
CA ILE A 144 -16.59 0.80 -11.34
C ILE A 144 -15.21 1.46 -11.33
N LEU A 145 -14.54 1.51 -10.18
CA LEU A 145 -13.20 2.07 -10.04
C LEU A 145 -12.18 1.34 -10.90
N GLU A 146 -12.20 0.00 -10.91
CA GLU A 146 -11.38 -0.85 -11.79
C GLU A 146 -11.57 -0.44 -13.26
N GLY A 147 -12.82 -0.28 -13.71
CA GLY A 147 -13.13 0.12 -15.09
C GLY A 147 -12.67 1.54 -15.44
N GLN A 148 -12.82 2.48 -14.51
CA GLN A 148 -12.42 3.88 -14.70
C GLN A 148 -10.89 4.02 -14.78
N VAL A 149 -10.15 3.39 -13.88
CA VAL A 149 -8.68 3.34 -13.92
C VAL A 149 -8.21 2.61 -15.17
N ALA A 150 -8.82 1.47 -15.50
CA ALA A 150 -8.44 0.70 -16.67
C ALA A 150 -8.60 1.49 -17.97
N ARG A 151 -9.67 2.30 -18.09
CA ARG A 151 -9.88 3.14 -19.27
C ARG A 151 -8.77 4.17 -19.44
N VAL A 152 -8.38 4.85 -18.36
CA VAL A 152 -7.29 5.84 -18.40
C VAL A 152 -5.96 5.18 -18.76
N LEU A 153 -5.64 4.03 -18.16
CA LEU A 153 -4.42 3.30 -18.48
C LEU A 153 -4.37 2.82 -19.94
N VAL A 154 -5.51 2.42 -20.52
CA VAL A 154 -5.59 2.11 -21.95
C VAL A 154 -5.32 3.35 -22.80
N ASP A 155 -5.84 4.52 -22.40
CA ASP A 155 -5.60 5.80 -23.08
C ASP A 155 -4.12 6.25 -22.97
N GLU A 156 -3.45 5.95 -21.85
CA GLU A 156 -2.02 6.17 -21.63
C GLU A 156 -1.12 5.17 -22.38
N GLY A 157 -1.69 4.23 -23.16
CA GLY A 157 -0.92 3.34 -24.03
C GLY A 157 -0.63 1.94 -23.47
N PHE A 158 -1.14 1.60 -22.27
CA PHE A 158 -0.97 0.27 -21.69
C PHE A 158 -1.96 -0.78 -22.22
N GLY A 159 -2.84 -0.40 -23.15
CA GLY A 159 -3.86 -1.27 -23.71
C GLY A 159 -3.33 -2.26 -24.77
N PHE A 160 -3.68 -3.53 -24.63
CA PHE A 160 -3.54 -4.58 -25.64
C PHE A 160 -4.93 -4.89 -26.24
N TYR A 161 -5.12 -4.61 -27.53
CA TYR A 161 -6.42 -4.67 -28.22
C TYR A 161 -7.56 -3.93 -27.48
N GLY A 162 -7.22 -2.81 -26.83
CA GLY A 162 -8.18 -1.97 -26.09
C GLY A 162 -8.54 -2.46 -24.68
N GLN A 163 -7.84 -3.48 -24.16
CA GLN A 163 -7.98 -3.99 -22.80
C GLN A 163 -6.62 -3.98 -22.08
N LEU A 164 -6.62 -3.99 -20.75
CA LEU A 164 -5.37 -4.15 -20.00
C LEU A 164 -4.96 -5.61 -19.87
N LEU A 165 -3.65 -5.83 -19.89
CA LEU A 165 -3.04 -7.12 -19.59
C LEU A 165 -1.89 -6.91 -18.58
N PRO A 166 -2.03 -7.37 -17.32
CA PRO A 166 -3.20 -8.05 -16.75
C PRO A 166 -4.39 -7.09 -16.52
N PRO A 167 -5.63 -7.62 -16.40
CA PRO A 167 -6.77 -6.79 -16.02
C PRO A 167 -6.63 -6.34 -14.56
N ILE A 168 -7.10 -5.13 -14.25
CA ILE A 168 -7.19 -4.66 -12.87
C ILE A 168 -8.18 -5.55 -12.12
N SER A 169 -7.76 -6.02 -10.94
CA SER A 169 -8.65 -6.68 -9.99
C SER A 169 -8.22 -6.25 -8.59
N ALA A 170 -9.09 -5.55 -7.88
CA ALA A 170 -8.78 -4.88 -6.62
C ALA A 170 -9.92 -5.05 -5.61
N HIS A 171 -9.62 -5.40 -4.38
CA HIS A 171 -10.62 -5.69 -3.35
C HIS A 171 -10.36 -4.85 -2.10
N PHE A 172 -11.33 -4.01 -1.71
CA PHE A 172 -11.26 -3.25 -0.48
C PHE A 172 -11.30 -4.19 0.73
N THR A 173 -10.39 -3.97 1.66
CA THR A 173 -10.26 -4.74 2.88
C THR A 173 -9.96 -3.78 4.02
N GLN A 174 -10.49 -4.07 5.21
CA GLN A 174 -9.97 -3.48 6.44
C GLN A 174 -8.57 -4.06 6.65
N VAL A 175 -7.55 -3.39 6.10
CA VAL A 175 -6.25 -4.00 5.76
C VAL A 175 -5.50 -4.43 7.01
N PRO A 176 -4.76 -5.54 6.94
CA PRO A 176 -3.76 -5.88 7.92
C PRO A 176 -2.80 -4.72 8.21
N ASN A 177 -2.32 -4.69 9.45
CA ASN A 177 -1.12 -3.95 9.79
C ASN A 177 0.11 -4.74 9.30
N LEU A 178 1.21 -4.05 9.01
CA LEU A 178 2.50 -4.65 8.75
C LEU A 178 3.44 -4.35 9.91
N LEU A 179 3.97 -5.39 10.53
CA LEU A 179 5.14 -5.30 11.40
C LEU A 179 6.40 -5.25 10.55
N VAL A 180 7.13 -4.15 10.67
CA VAL A 180 8.43 -3.93 10.06
C VAL A 180 9.48 -3.97 11.15
N VAL A 181 10.59 -4.67 10.92
CA VAL A 181 11.72 -4.70 11.83
C VAL A 181 12.99 -4.34 11.09
N SER A 182 13.73 -3.40 11.68
CA SER A 182 15.05 -2.96 11.25
C SER A 182 16.04 -3.21 12.39
N PRO A 183 17.31 -3.55 12.07
CA PRO A 183 18.41 -3.39 13.02
C PRO A 183 18.47 -1.97 13.58
N ARG A 184 19.06 -1.83 14.75
CA ARG A 184 19.28 -0.50 15.36
C ARG A 184 20.48 0.22 14.76
N ASP A 185 21.48 -0.53 14.28
CA ASP A 185 22.75 -0.01 13.76
C ASP A 185 22.70 0.48 12.31
N ARG A 186 21.65 0.15 11.57
CA ARG A 186 21.44 0.56 10.17
C ARG A 186 19.96 0.58 9.85
N ILE A 187 19.58 1.38 8.86
CA ILE A 187 18.22 1.36 8.33
C ILE A 187 18.14 0.29 7.25
N SER A 188 17.44 -0.80 7.57
CA SER A 188 17.26 -1.91 6.65
C SER A 188 15.92 -2.60 6.87
N PHE A 189 15.34 -3.09 5.80
CA PHE A 189 14.06 -3.77 5.81
C PHE A 189 14.28 -5.28 6.00
N ASP A 190 14.64 -5.69 7.21
CA ASP A 190 15.08 -7.07 7.47
C ASP A 190 13.91 -8.05 7.58
N ILE A 191 12.81 -7.63 8.24
CA ILE A 191 11.64 -8.48 8.48
C ILE A 191 10.35 -7.70 8.25
N ALA A 192 9.42 -8.32 7.53
CA ALA A 192 8.04 -7.90 7.43
C ALA A 192 7.09 -9.06 7.75
N ILE A 193 6.13 -8.83 8.64
CA ILE A 193 5.08 -9.77 8.99
C ILE A 193 3.74 -9.05 8.96
N ASN A 194 2.79 -9.60 8.21
CA ASN A 194 1.44 -9.06 8.13
C ASN A 194 0.60 -9.55 9.31
N LEU A 195 -0.06 -8.60 9.95
CA LEU A 195 -0.83 -8.76 11.17
C LEU A 195 -2.27 -8.35 10.95
N ASN A 196 -3.22 -9.02 11.59
CA ASN A 196 -4.59 -8.56 11.68
C ASN A 196 -4.64 -7.12 12.23
N PRO A 197 -5.64 -6.31 11.83
CA PRO A 197 -5.85 -5.00 12.41
C PRO A 197 -5.91 -5.10 13.94
N MET A 198 -5.12 -4.26 14.61
CA MET A 198 -5.04 -4.26 16.07
C MET A 198 -5.00 -2.82 16.62
N PRO A 199 -5.55 -2.60 17.81
CA PRO A 199 -5.57 -1.27 18.42
C PRO A 199 -4.14 -0.83 18.80
N VAL A 200 -3.94 0.50 18.92
CA VAL A 200 -2.61 1.11 19.05
C VAL A 200 -1.85 0.64 20.29
N ASP A 201 -2.53 0.39 21.40
CA ASP A 201 -1.97 -0.16 22.62
C ASP A 201 -1.40 -1.58 22.42
N ALA A 202 -2.13 -2.44 21.69
CA ALA A 202 -1.64 -3.76 21.31
C ALA A 202 -0.44 -3.68 20.36
N GLN A 203 -0.42 -2.72 19.44
CA GLN A 203 0.74 -2.47 18.56
C GLN A 203 1.97 -2.13 19.40
N ILE A 204 1.83 -1.17 20.33
CA ILE A 204 2.94 -0.73 21.20
C ILE A 204 3.44 -1.90 22.05
N ALA A 205 2.55 -2.69 22.64
CA ALA A 205 2.95 -3.81 23.49
C ALA A 205 3.75 -4.86 22.70
N LEU A 206 3.33 -5.17 21.47
CA LEU A 206 4.01 -6.12 20.60
C LEU A 206 5.37 -5.56 20.11
N GLU A 207 5.41 -4.29 19.71
CA GLU A 207 6.65 -3.61 19.32
C GLU A 207 7.67 -3.61 20.47
N GLU A 208 7.28 -3.19 21.67
CA GLU A 208 8.16 -3.16 22.85
C GLU A 208 8.62 -4.56 23.26
N GLN A 209 7.79 -5.58 23.05
CA GLN A 209 8.17 -6.97 23.30
C GLN A 209 9.26 -7.41 22.32
N ILE A 210 9.10 -7.11 21.03
CA ILE A 210 10.07 -7.45 19.98
C ILE A 210 11.37 -6.67 20.17
N ASP A 211 11.29 -5.35 20.37
CA ASP A 211 12.43 -4.45 20.55
C ASP A 211 13.32 -4.94 21.71
N ARG A 212 12.72 -5.30 22.85
CA ARG A 212 13.46 -5.82 24.02
C ARG A 212 13.98 -7.24 23.85
N ALA A 213 13.21 -8.12 23.21
CA ALA A 213 13.59 -9.53 23.09
C ALA A 213 14.74 -9.74 22.08
N HIS A 214 14.85 -8.86 21.08
CA HIS A 214 15.74 -9.04 19.95
C HIS A 214 16.73 -7.88 19.71
N ASP A 215 16.67 -6.80 20.49
CA ASP A 215 17.53 -5.61 20.34
C ASP A 215 17.45 -5.00 18.92
N VAL A 216 16.21 -4.77 18.48
CA VAL A 216 15.85 -4.28 17.15
C VAL A 216 14.95 -3.05 17.27
N SER A 217 14.77 -2.34 16.17
CA SER A 217 13.75 -1.31 16.02
C SER A 217 12.57 -1.90 15.24
N SER A 218 11.38 -1.92 15.85
CA SER A 218 10.15 -2.33 15.18
C SER A 218 9.18 -1.18 14.93
N LEU A 219 8.32 -1.34 13.93
CA LEU A 219 7.20 -0.44 13.65
C LEU A 219 6.06 -1.22 13.03
N ILE A 220 4.87 -1.10 13.61
CA ILE A 220 3.62 -1.58 13.07
C ILE A 220 2.91 -0.43 12.34
N VAL A 221 2.69 -0.60 11.05
CA VAL A 221 2.08 0.40 10.16
C VAL A 221 0.83 -0.15 9.50
N PRO A 222 -0.20 0.67 9.25
CA PRO A 222 -1.28 0.27 8.35
C PRO A 222 -0.76 0.21 6.91
N LEU A 223 -1.11 -0.85 6.18
CA LEU A 223 -0.81 -0.94 4.75
C LEU A 223 -1.87 -0.22 3.91
N GLY A 224 -1.42 0.47 2.85
CA GLY A 224 -2.30 1.09 1.85
C GLY A 224 -2.88 0.09 0.84
N GLY A 225 -2.11 -0.95 0.52
CA GLY A 225 -2.50 -2.04 -0.38
C GLY A 225 -1.46 -3.17 -0.39
N ILE A 226 -1.82 -4.30 -1.01
CA ILE A 226 -0.94 -5.44 -1.28
C ILE A 226 -1.23 -5.97 -2.68
N ALA A 227 -0.19 -6.10 -3.50
CA ALA A 227 -0.24 -6.56 -4.89
C ALA A 227 -0.56 -8.06 -5.08
N LEU A 228 -1.45 -8.65 -4.27
CA LEU A 228 -2.07 -9.96 -4.55
C LEU A 228 -2.93 -9.90 -5.81
N TYR A 229 -3.45 -11.02 -6.30
CA TYR A 229 -4.39 -11.01 -7.43
C TYR A 229 -5.68 -11.75 -7.08
N PRO A 230 -6.77 -11.04 -6.68
CA PRO A 230 -6.98 -9.58 -6.69
C PRO A 230 -6.09 -8.81 -5.70
N SER A 231 -5.74 -7.57 -5.99
CA SER A 231 -4.97 -6.73 -5.07
C SER A 231 -5.81 -6.39 -3.85
N MET A 232 -5.20 -6.44 -2.68
CA MET A 232 -5.82 -5.99 -1.45
C MET A 232 -5.65 -4.47 -1.38
N ILE A 233 -6.73 -3.73 -1.20
CA ILE A 233 -6.69 -2.26 -1.10
C ILE A 233 -7.24 -1.83 0.25
N LEU A 234 -6.64 -0.81 0.84
CA LEU A 234 -7.18 -0.18 2.02
C LEU A 234 -8.57 0.37 1.79
N GLU A 235 -9.48 -0.13 2.62
CA GLU A 235 -10.80 0.46 2.75
C GLU A 235 -10.64 1.92 3.18
N THR A 236 -10.88 2.81 2.23
CA THR A 236 -10.71 4.24 2.35
C THR A 236 -11.94 4.93 1.79
N SER A 237 -12.38 5.99 2.45
CA SER A 237 -13.46 6.86 1.95
C SER A 237 -12.95 7.93 0.97
N SER A 238 -11.63 7.99 0.73
CA SER A 238 -11.00 8.94 -0.19
C SER A 238 -10.91 8.35 -1.60
N ILE A 239 -11.76 8.84 -2.52
CA ILE A 239 -11.71 8.48 -3.95
C ILE A 239 -10.33 8.75 -4.57
N PRO A 240 -9.70 9.94 -4.38
CA PRO A 240 -8.36 10.21 -4.91
C PRO A 240 -7.33 9.15 -4.49
N TYR A 241 -7.32 8.80 -3.20
CA TYR A 241 -6.38 7.83 -2.66
C TYR A 241 -6.67 6.41 -3.17
N ALA A 242 -7.93 6.00 -3.21
CA ALA A 242 -8.30 4.69 -3.76
C ALA A 242 -7.84 4.52 -5.21
N ILE A 243 -8.03 5.54 -6.05
CA ILE A 243 -7.59 5.53 -7.44
C ILE A 243 -6.07 5.43 -7.55
N GLU A 244 -5.33 6.20 -6.76
CA GLU A 244 -3.86 6.15 -6.70
C GLU A 244 -3.37 4.74 -6.38
N VAL A 245 -3.94 4.11 -5.34
CA VAL A 245 -3.56 2.75 -4.94
C VAL A 245 -3.96 1.72 -6.00
N PHE A 246 -5.13 1.85 -6.64
CA PHE A 246 -5.52 0.92 -7.73
C PHE A 246 -4.49 0.94 -8.88
N ALA A 247 -4.01 2.13 -9.26
CA ALA A 247 -2.97 2.27 -10.27
C ALA A 247 -1.60 1.75 -9.80
N HIS A 248 -1.22 2.04 -8.55
CA HIS A 248 0.00 1.51 -7.91
C HIS A 248 0.04 -0.02 -7.93
N GLU A 249 -1.00 -0.67 -7.43
CA GLU A 249 -1.05 -2.13 -7.35
C GLU A 249 -1.15 -2.78 -8.73
N TRP A 250 -1.86 -2.16 -9.68
CA TRP A 250 -1.87 -2.67 -11.05
C TRP A 250 -0.49 -2.63 -11.70
N LEU A 251 0.31 -1.58 -11.43
CA LEU A 251 1.67 -1.50 -11.98
C LEU A 251 2.52 -2.68 -11.48
N HIS A 252 2.39 -3.07 -10.21
CA HIS A 252 3.06 -4.26 -9.67
C HIS A 252 2.70 -5.52 -10.47
N HIS A 253 1.42 -5.73 -10.78
CA HIS A 253 0.98 -6.86 -11.62
C HIS A 253 1.54 -6.79 -13.04
N TYR A 254 1.56 -5.59 -13.64
CA TYR A 254 2.15 -5.38 -14.96
C TYR A 254 3.65 -5.69 -14.95
N LEU A 255 4.39 -5.20 -13.94
CA LEU A 255 5.83 -5.37 -13.81
C LEU A 255 6.25 -6.82 -13.52
N LEU A 256 5.36 -7.65 -12.96
CA LEU A 256 5.62 -9.05 -12.58
C LEU A 256 6.24 -9.89 -13.71
N VAL A 257 5.87 -9.61 -14.97
CA VAL A 257 6.37 -10.35 -16.15
C VAL A 257 7.62 -9.73 -16.79
N PHE A 258 8.16 -8.66 -16.20
CA PHE A 258 9.36 -7.95 -16.68
C PHE A 258 10.51 -8.07 -15.67
N PRO A 259 11.76 -7.79 -16.08
CA PRO A 259 12.93 -7.93 -15.21
C PRO A 259 12.83 -7.23 -13.85
N LEU A 260 12.28 -6.01 -13.79
CA LEU A 260 12.11 -5.25 -12.54
C LEU A 260 11.16 -5.96 -11.56
N GLY A 261 10.05 -6.53 -12.03
CA GLY A 261 9.14 -7.29 -11.17
C GLY A 261 9.65 -8.71 -10.88
N PHE A 262 10.34 -9.35 -11.82
CA PHE A 262 10.91 -10.69 -11.61
C PHE A 262 12.07 -10.68 -10.61
N SER A 263 12.83 -9.60 -10.57
CA SER A 263 13.93 -9.38 -9.61
C SER A 263 13.46 -8.84 -8.27
N TYR A 264 12.14 -8.79 -8.02
CA TYR A 264 11.58 -8.31 -6.75
C TYR A 264 11.91 -9.30 -5.63
N ASP A 265 12.97 -9.00 -4.88
CA ASP A 265 13.33 -9.68 -3.64
C ASP A 265 12.96 -8.80 -2.43
N PHE A 266 12.86 -9.39 -1.24
CA PHE A 266 12.34 -8.66 -0.07
C PHE A 266 13.26 -7.54 0.45
N ALA A 267 14.55 -7.54 0.09
CA ALA A 267 15.56 -6.66 0.69
C ALA A 267 16.50 -5.96 -0.33
N GLY A 268 16.28 -6.12 -1.64
CA GLY A 268 17.18 -5.61 -2.68
C GLY A 268 16.73 -4.31 -3.34
N GLU A 269 17.65 -3.72 -4.10
CA GLU A 269 17.47 -2.45 -4.80
C GLU A 269 16.33 -2.48 -5.82
N ALA A 270 16.08 -3.64 -6.45
CA ALA A 270 14.99 -3.83 -7.41
C ALA A 270 13.62 -3.55 -6.76
N ARG A 271 13.40 -3.98 -5.51
CA ARG A 271 12.18 -3.67 -4.77
C ARG A 271 12.01 -2.17 -4.56
N ILE A 272 13.08 -1.50 -4.14
CA ILE A 272 13.07 -0.06 -3.90
C ILE A 272 12.72 0.70 -5.20
N ILE A 273 13.37 0.33 -6.31
CA ILE A 273 13.08 0.90 -7.63
C ILE A 273 11.62 0.63 -8.03
N ASN A 274 11.13 -0.59 -7.81
CA ASN A 274 9.76 -0.98 -8.16
C ASN A 274 8.72 -0.17 -7.37
N GLU A 275 8.80 -0.15 -6.04
CA GLU A 275 7.87 0.62 -5.19
C GLU A 275 7.90 2.12 -5.49
N THR A 276 9.11 2.67 -5.71
CA THR A 276 9.25 4.09 -6.06
C THR A 276 8.55 4.40 -7.39
N THR A 277 8.72 3.52 -8.37
CA THR A 277 8.08 3.65 -9.69
C THR A 277 6.56 3.54 -9.56
N ALA A 278 6.06 2.56 -8.80
CA ALA A 278 4.63 2.35 -8.56
C ALA A 278 3.96 3.53 -7.85
N ASN A 279 4.65 4.11 -6.85
CA ASN A 279 4.13 5.26 -6.11
C ASN A 279 3.98 6.50 -7.03
N LEU A 280 5.05 6.85 -7.75
CA LEU A 280 5.02 7.96 -8.71
C LEU A 280 4.00 7.71 -9.83
N PHE A 281 3.90 6.49 -10.32
CA PHE A 281 2.91 6.10 -11.33
C PHE A 281 1.47 6.28 -10.83
N GLY A 282 1.15 5.81 -9.62
CA GLY A 282 -0.17 5.99 -9.02
C GLY A 282 -0.55 7.47 -8.93
N ARG A 283 0.40 8.33 -8.50
CA ARG A 283 0.22 9.78 -8.37
C ARG A 283 0.02 10.51 -9.70
N GLU A 284 0.55 9.98 -10.80
CA GLU A 284 0.34 10.56 -12.11
C GLU A 284 -0.97 10.10 -12.77
N ILE A 285 -1.37 8.84 -12.53
CA ILE A 285 -2.62 8.31 -13.07
C ILE A 285 -3.85 8.88 -12.32
N ALA A 286 -3.77 9.06 -11.00
CA ALA A 286 -4.91 9.49 -10.21
C ALA A 286 -5.53 10.83 -10.66
N PRO A 287 -4.76 11.91 -10.90
CA PRO A 287 -5.30 13.16 -11.43
C PRO A 287 -6.03 13.00 -12.78
N LEU A 288 -5.55 12.12 -13.67
CA LEU A 288 -6.17 11.87 -14.98
C LEU A 288 -7.54 11.20 -14.83
N VAL A 289 -7.66 10.22 -13.92
CA VAL A 289 -8.93 9.57 -13.60
C VAL A 289 -9.88 10.55 -12.91
N LEU A 290 -9.39 11.33 -11.94
CA LEU A 290 -10.18 12.33 -11.24
C LEU A 290 -10.72 13.39 -12.20
N GLN A 291 -9.88 13.96 -13.07
CA GLN A 291 -10.32 14.96 -14.05
C GLN A 291 -11.44 14.45 -14.95
N ARG A 292 -11.42 13.15 -15.28
CA ARG A 292 -12.41 12.54 -16.19
C ARG A 292 -13.71 12.16 -15.50
N TYR A 293 -13.66 11.63 -14.27
CA TYR A 293 -14.81 10.98 -13.63
C TYR A 293 -15.30 11.68 -12.35
N TYR A 294 -14.44 12.49 -11.72
CA TYR A 294 -14.65 13.20 -10.47
C TYR A 294 -14.02 14.61 -10.51
N PRO A 295 -14.35 15.46 -11.49
CA PRO A 295 -13.70 16.75 -11.70
C PRO A 295 -13.78 17.68 -10.48
N GLU A 296 -14.77 17.49 -9.62
CA GLU A 296 -14.94 18.19 -8.34
C GLU A 296 -13.86 17.86 -7.30
N LEU A 297 -13.23 16.68 -7.42
CA LEU A 297 -12.16 16.20 -6.56
C LEU A 297 -10.77 16.36 -7.18
N ALA A 298 -10.70 16.73 -8.46
CA ALA A 298 -9.43 16.94 -9.15
C ALA A 298 -8.70 18.16 -8.55
N PRO A 299 -7.36 18.12 -8.43
CA PRO A 299 -6.59 19.31 -8.06
C PRO A 299 -6.95 20.48 -8.98
N ARG A 300 -7.33 21.63 -8.41
CA ARG A 300 -7.55 22.82 -9.25
C ARG A 300 -6.23 23.19 -9.93
N PRO A 301 -6.23 23.48 -11.24
CA PRO A 301 -5.09 24.12 -11.86
C PRO A 301 -4.72 25.37 -11.04
N PRO A 302 -3.43 25.69 -10.87
CA PRO A 302 -3.06 27.00 -10.35
C PRO A 302 -3.76 28.05 -11.22
N GLU A 303 -4.56 28.91 -10.60
CA GLU A 303 -5.21 30.01 -11.30
C GLU A 303 -4.11 30.77 -12.04
N GLN A 304 -4.18 30.78 -13.38
CA GLN A 304 -3.35 31.69 -14.16
C GLN A 304 -3.64 33.08 -13.62
N PRO A 305 -2.62 33.89 -13.24
CA PRO A 305 -2.89 35.25 -12.85
C PRO A 305 -3.61 35.92 -14.02
N GLU A 306 -4.89 36.21 -13.85
CA GLU A 306 -5.66 37.01 -14.79
C GLU A 306 -4.88 38.31 -14.95
N THR A 307 -4.40 38.56 -16.17
CA THR A 307 -3.79 39.83 -16.53
C THR A 307 -4.89 40.87 -16.63
N ASP A 308 -5.40 41.29 -15.49
CA ASP A 308 -6.25 42.46 -15.36
C ASP A 308 -5.44 43.58 -14.72
N ASP A 309 -5.27 44.65 -15.50
CA ASP A 309 -4.72 45.93 -15.07
C ASP A 309 -5.46 46.46 -13.83
N ILE A 310 -4.93 46.18 -12.63
CA ILE A 310 -5.43 46.77 -11.38
C ILE A 310 -4.23 47.25 -10.54
N ALA A 311 -4.34 48.52 -10.12
CA ALA A 311 -3.40 49.29 -9.33
C ALA A 311 -2.68 48.49 -8.23
N VAL A 312 -1.37 48.76 -8.08
CA VAL A 312 -0.50 48.22 -7.03
C VAL A 312 -1.07 48.57 -5.65
N ALA A 313 -1.85 47.64 -5.08
CA ALA A 313 -2.10 47.58 -3.66
C ALA A 313 -0.83 47.03 -2.98
N PRO A 314 -0.45 47.53 -1.79
CA PRO A 314 0.70 47.00 -1.06
C PRO A 314 0.47 45.51 -0.78
N ALA A 315 1.50 44.71 -1.05
CA ALA A 315 1.48 43.27 -0.82
C ALA A 315 0.98 42.97 0.61
N PRO A 316 0.05 42.02 0.79
CA PRO A 316 -0.23 41.51 2.12
C PRO A 316 1.08 41.01 2.75
N PRO A 317 1.27 41.18 4.07
CA PRO A 317 2.48 40.71 4.74
C PRO A 317 2.70 39.24 4.40
N ALA A 318 3.93 38.89 4.03
CA ALA A 318 4.32 37.52 3.76
C ALA A 318 3.85 36.66 4.95
N SER A 319 2.98 35.69 4.66
CA SER A 319 2.61 34.70 5.67
C SER A 319 3.91 34.05 6.19
N PRO A 320 4.04 33.79 7.50
CA PRO A 320 5.23 33.13 8.02
C PRO A 320 5.49 31.84 7.24
N PRO A 321 6.76 31.46 7.00
CA PRO A 321 7.08 30.26 6.25
C PRO A 321 6.40 29.06 6.91
N ARG A 322 5.49 28.42 6.16
CA ARG A 322 4.81 27.19 6.60
C ARG A 322 5.87 26.12 6.81
N PHE A 323 5.78 25.37 7.91
CA PHE A 323 6.69 24.26 8.17
C PHE A 323 6.70 23.28 6.98
N ASP A 324 7.87 23.14 6.35
CA ASP A 324 8.09 22.20 5.25
C ASP A 324 8.48 20.84 5.83
N PHE A 325 7.50 19.95 5.91
CA PHE A 325 7.68 18.61 6.44
C PHE A 325 8.69 17.80 5.64
N GLY A 326 8.67 17.89 4.30
CA GLY A 326 9.56 17.10 3.45
C GLY A 326 11.01 17.50 3.65
N MET A 327 11.30 18.80 3.68
CA MET A 327 12.64 19.31 3.97
C MET A 327 13.10 18.94 5.39
N ALA A 328 12.23 19.12 6.40
CA ALA A 328 12.56 18.77 7.77
C ALA A 328 12.77 17.26 7.98
N MET A 329 12.06 16.42 7.23
CA MET A 329 12.22 14.96 7.23
C MET A 329 13.51 14.54 6.50
N HIS A 330 13.86 15.21 5.40
CA HIS A 330 15.14 15.01 4.72
C HIS A 330 16.33 15.30 5.63
N GLU A 331 16.33 16.46 6.28
CA GLU A 331 17.35 16.84 7.25
C GLU A 331 17.47 15.77 8.35
N THR A 332 16.33 15.32 8.86
CA THR A 332 16.28 14.26 9.88
C THR A 332 16.93 12.99 9.38
N ARG A 333 16.56 12.52 8.18
CA ARG A 333 17.06 11.28 7.59
C ARG A 333 18.57 11.32 7.34
N VAL A 334 19.07 12.42 6.76
CA VAL A 334 20.50 12.61 6.47
C VAL A 334 21.32 12.58 7.76
N ARG A 335 20.87 13.28 8.80
CA ARG A 335 21.57 13.30 10.08
C ARG A 335 21.55 11.94 10.78
N VAL A 336 20.46 11.19 10.67
CA VAL A 336 20.38 9.81 11.17
C VAL A 336 21.37 8.90 10.43
N ASP A 337 21.49 9.01 9.11
CA ASP A 337 22.49 8.24 8.34
C ASP A 337 23.92 8.51 8.82
N GLU A 338 24.27 9.78 9.05
CA GLU A 338 25.59 10.16 9.58
C GLU A 338 25.86 9.53 10.95
N LEU A 339 24.91 9.63 11.87
CA LEU A 339 25.04 9.09 13.22
C LEU A 339 25.18 7.56 13.22
N LEU A 340 24.38 6.87 12.40
CA LEU A 340 24.46 5.41 12.26
C LEU A 340 25.78 4.98 11.61
N ALA A 341 26.27 5.71 10.59
CA ALA A 341 27.57 5.44 9.96
C ALA A 341 28.75 5.63 10.93
N GLU A 342 28.61 6.52 11.92
CA GLU A 342 29.57 6.70 13.02
C GLU A 342 29.41 5.66 14.15
N GLY A 343 28.41 4.77 14.08
CA GLY A 343 28.10 3.78 15.11
C GLY A 343 27.40 4.35 16.35
N LYS A 344 26.85 5.57 16.27
CA LYS A 344 26.20 6.29 17.38
C LYS A 344 24.69 6.02 17.40
N VAL A 345 24.33 4.78 17.69
CA VAL A 345 22.95 4.29 17.63
C VAL A 345 22.03 5.06 18.59
N GLU A 346 22.44 5.20 19.85
CA GLU A 346 21.62 5.88 20.87
C GLU A 346 21.47 7.37 20.58
N GLU A 347 22.49 8.03 20.02
CA GLU A 347 22.39 9.43 19.60
C GLU A 347 21.43 9.59 18.41
N ALA A 348 21.46 8.65 17.46
CA ALA A 348 20.53 8.63 16.33
C ALA A 348 19.08 8.48 16.81
N GLU A 349 18.82 7.57 17.74
CA GLU A 349 17.49 7.34 18.31
C GLU A 349 16.98 8.54 19.12
N ALA A 350 17.84 9.14 19.95
CA ALA A 350 17.49 10.35 20.68
C ALA A 350 17.16 11.52 19.74
N TYR A 351 17.94 11.68 18.67
CA TYR A 351 17.69 12.70 17.65
C TYR A 351 16.37 12.43 16.90
N MET A 352 16.06 11.19 16.54
CA MET A 352 14.78 10.86 15.91
C MET A 352 13.60 11.19 16.82
N GLU A 353 13.70 10.94 18.12
CA GLU A 353 12.61 11.30 19.06
C GLU A 353 12.44 12.81 19.17
N GLU A 354 13.53 13.59 19.25
CA GLU A 354 13.49 15.06 19.21
C GLU A 354 12.77 15.57 17.95
N ARG A 355 13.09 14.98 16.80
CA ARG A 355 12.46 15.35 15.53
C ARG A 355 10.99 14.92 15.46
N ARG A 356 10.63 13.78 16.03
CA ARG A 356 9.22 13.34 16.16
C ARG A 356 8.40 14.37 16.95
N GLU A 357 8.92 14.86 18.07
CA GLU A 357 8.26 15.91 18.86
C GLU A 357 8.10 17.21 18.05
N LEU A 358 9.11 17.61 17.28
CA LEU A 358 9.03 18.75 16.36
C LEU A 358 7.90 18.57 15.32
N PHE A 359 7.81 17.38 14.70
CA PHE A 359 6.75 17.09 13.73
C PHE A 359 5.37 17.17 14.38
N VAL A 360 5.18 16.58 15.56
CA VAL A 360 3.93 16.65 16.32
C VAL A 360 3.56 18.09 16.67
N ALA A 361 4.52 18.89 17.12
CA ALA A 361 4.31 20.31 17.43
C ALA A 361 3.87 21.14 16.20
N ASN A 362 4.23 20.68 14.99
CA ASN A 362 3.84 21.30 13.73
C ASN A 362 2.60 20.64 13.08
N GLY A 363 1.88 19.78 13.82
CA GLY A 363 0.62 19.17 13.38
C GLY A 363 0.76 17.84 12.64
N TYR A 364 1.95 17.25 12.61
CA TYR A 364 2.22 15.95 12.00
C TYR A 364 2.27 14.87 13.08
N HIS A 365 1.17 14.13 13.24
CA HIS A 365 1.02 13.14 14.29
C HIS A 365 1.78 11.84 13.97
N LEU A 366 3.06 11.81 14.31
CA LEU A 366 3.90 10.61 14.20
C LEU A 366 3.95 9.86 15.55
N ARG A 367 3.50 8.60 15.54
CA ARG A 367 3.50 7.73 16.73
C ARG A 367 4.92 7.33 17.15
N LYS A 368 5.75 6.97 16.18
CA LYS A 368 7.11 6.46 16.39
C LYS A 368 7.96 6.86 15.19
N LEU A 369 9.16 7.37 15.44
CA LEU A 369 10.16 7.69 14.42
C LEU A 369 11.44 6.94 14.80
N ASN A 370 11.78 5.90 14.05
CA ASN A 370 12.93 5.04 14.30
C ASN A 370 13.49 4.46 12.98
N GLN A 371 14.44 3.54 13.08
CA GLN A 371 15.05 2.89 11.91
C GLN A 371 14.02 2.10 11.09
N ALA A 372 13.06 1.42 11.73
CA ALA A 372 11.97 0.72 11.03
C ALA A 372 11.01 1.67 10.31
N PHE A 373 10.75 2.86 10.87
CA PHE A 373 10.04 3.93 10.17
C PHE A 373 10.75 4.30 8.87
N PHE A 374 12.06 4.56 8.92
CA PHE A 374 12.81 4.90 7.72
C PHE A 374 13.02 3.69 6.78
N ALA A 375 13.04 2.47 7.30
CA ALA A 375 13.11 1.27 6.47
C ALA A 375 11.83 1.10 5.64
N PHE A 376 10.66 1.35 6.24
CA PHE A 376 9.37 1.28 5.56
C PHE A 376 9.10 2.54 4.71
N TYR A 377 8.99 3.71 5.35
CA TYR A 377 8.61 4.96 4.71
C TYR A 377 9.76 5.61 3.92
N GLY A 378 10.98 5.54 4.47
CA GLY A 378 12.19 6.04 3.79
C GLY A 378 12.64 5.18 2.61
N GLY A 379 12.19 3.91 2.55
CA GLY A 379 12.25 3.09 1.35
C GLY A 379 11.19 3.47 0.31
N TYR A 380 11.05 4.76 -0.01
CA TYR A 380 10.15 5.34 -1.05
C TYR A 380 8.70 4.83 -1.14
N GLN A 381 8.21 4.02 -0.20
CA GLN A 381 6.82 3.51 -0.17
C GLN A 381 5.82 4.62 0.15
N SER A 382 6.25 5.71 0.79
CA SER A 382 5.40 6.87 1.09
C SER A 382 5.27 7.87 -0.06
N GLY A 383 6.27 7.93 -0.94
CA GLY A 383 6.45 8.98 -1.94
C GLY A 383 6.63 10.38 -1.35
N THR A 384 6.77 10.55 -0.04
CA THR A 384 6.99 11.87 0.56
C THR A 384 8.43 12.31 0.26
N PRO A 385 8.64 13.48 -0.38
CA PRO A 385 9.99 14.00 -0.62
C PRO A 385 10.76 14.13 0.71
N GLY A 386 11.98 13.60 0.73
CA GLY A 386 12.91 13.75 1.87
C GLY A 386 13.14 12.50 2.71
N GLU A 387 12.15 11.60 2.83
CA GLU A 387 12.26 10.41 3.69
C GLU A 387 13.37 9.42 3.29
N GLY A 388 13.80 9.43 2.02
CA GLY A 388 14.90 8.61 1.50
C GLY A 388 16.31 9.18 1.73
N GLY A 389 16.45 10.39 2.27
CA GLY A 389 17.75 10.97 2.62
C GLY A 389 18.65 11.16 1.40
N SER A 390 19.89 10.68 1.49
CA SER A 390 20.90 10.76 0.42
C SER A 390 20.85 9.60 -0.60
N ASP A 391 19.88 8.69 -0.52
CA ASP A 391 19.75 7.60 -1.50
C ASP A 391 19.41 8.20 -2.89
N PRO A 392 20.19 7.87 -3.94
CA PRO A 392 19.97 8.44 -5.26
C PRO A 392 18.82 7.80 -6.04
N ILE A 393 18.21 6.70 -5.58
CA ILE A 393 17.18 5.95 -6.33
C ILE A 393 15.97 6.83 -6.64
N GLY A 394 15.33 7.44 -5.63
CA GLY A 394 14.15 8.28 -5.83
C GLY A 394 14.37 9.44 -6.80
N PRO A 395 15.38 10.29 -6.55
CA PRO A 395 15.74 11.35 -7.48
C PRO A 395 16.06 10.84 -8.90
N ALA A 396 16.69 9.67 -9.04
CA ALA A 396 16.97 9.08 -10.34
C ALA A 396 15.72 8.57 -11.05
N VAL A 397 14.77 7.93 -10.34
CA VAL A 397 13.48 7.53 -10.91
C VAL A 397 12.70 8.76 -11.40
N GLN A 398 12.64 9.82 -10.58
CA GLN A 398 11.99 11.09 -10.96
C GLN A 398 12.68 11.72 -12.17
N ALA A 399 14.02 11.78 -12.20
CA ALA A 399 14.75 12.34 -13.33
C ALA A 399 14.52 11.56 -14.64
N ILE A 400 14.44 10.23 -14.58
CA ILE A 400 14.07 9.41 -15.75
C ILE A 400 12.63 9.72 -16.17
N ARG A 401 11.70 9.88 -15.21
CA ARG A 401 10.32 10.28 -15.50
C ARG A 401 10.25 11.63 -16.21
N ASP A 402 10.95 12.64 -15.68
CA ASP A 402 10.97 14.01 -16.21
C ASP A 402 11.57 14.06 -17.63
N ALA A 403 12.54 13.19 -17.92
CA ALA A 403 13.15 13.06 -19.24
C ALA A 403 12.32 12.19 -20.21
N SER A 404 11.28 11.49 -19.74
CA SER A 404 10.47 10.59 -20.56
C SER A 404 9.33 11.32 -21.27
N PRO A 405 9.09 11.07 -22.58
CA PRO A 405 8.02 11.75 -23.34
C PRO A 405 6.60 11.47 -22.85
N SER A 406 6.37 10.31 -22.25
CA SER A 406 5.07 9.85 -21.76
C SER A 406 5.22 8.95 -20.54
N ILE A 407 4.12 8.74 -19.80
CA ILE A 407 4.06 7.78 -18.69
C ILE A 407 4.40 6.36 -19.20
N HIS A 408 3.90 5.99 -20.38
CA HIS A 408 4.18 4.69 -20.96
C HIS A 408 5.66 4.50 -21.30
N ASP A 409 6.31 5.49 -21.95
CA ASP A 409 7.74 5.39 -22.29
C ASP A 409 8.63 5.32 -21.05
N TRP A 410 8.24 6.03 -20.00
CA TRP A 410 8.88 5.95 -18.70
C TRP A 410 8.80 4.52 -18.13
N ILE A 411 7.60 3.93 -18.04
CA ILE A 411 7.42 2.58 -17.50
C ILE A 411 8.11 1.51 -18.38
N VAL A 412 8.09 1.67 -19.71
CA VAL A 412 8.82 0.79 -20.64
C VAL A 412 10.32 0.81 -20.39
N THR A 413 10.87 1.96 -19.99
CA THR A 413 12.26 2.09 -19.58
C THR A 413 12.50 1.41 -18.23
N MET A 414 11.68 1.78 -17.23
CA MET A 414 11.82 1.32 -15.84
C MET A 414 11.74 -0.20 -15.70
N ARG A 415 10.85 -0.87 -16.44
CA ARG A 415 10.62 -2.33 -16.32
C ARG A 415 11.86 -3.20 -16.59
N THR A 416 12.93 -2.63 -17.13
CA THR A 416 14.20 -3.31 -17.45
C THR A 416 15.30 -3.11 -16.42
N ILE A 417 15.13 -2.17 -15.48
CA ILE A 417 16.15 -1.74 -14.53
C ILE A 417 16.01 -2.57 -13.26
N VAL A 418 17.06 -3.26 -12.82
CA VAL A 418 17.01 -4.17 -11.67
C VAL A 418 18.02 -3.84 -10.56
N SER A 419 18.79 -2.76 -10.74
CA SER A 419 19.83 -2.33 -9.78
C SER A 419 20.02 -0.81 -9.81
N ARG A 420 20.57 -0.27 -8.72
CA ARG A 420 20.90 1.16 -8.60
C ARG A 420 21.87 1.60 -9.70
N ASP A 421 22.91 0.83 -9.98
CA ASP A 421 23.90 1.21 -11.00
C ASP A 421 23.28 1.33 -12.40
N GLN A 422 22.37 0.42 -12.75
CA GLN A 422 21.63 0.50 -14.01
C GLN A 422 20.71 1.73 -14.04
N LEU A 423 20.03 2.02 -12.92
CA LEU A 423 19.17 3.19 -12.80
C LEU A 423 19.94 4.48 -13.05
N LEU A 424 21.09 4.65 -12.38
CA LEU A 424 21.95 5.83 -12.53
C LEU A 424 22.50 5.92 -13.96
N ALA A 425 22.94 4.82 -14.55
CA ALA A 425 23.41 4.79 -15.93
C ALA A 425 22.31 5.09 -16.96
N VAL A 426 21.04 4.75 -16.69
CA VAL A 426 19.90 5.15 -17.53
C VAL A 426 19.62 6.65 -17.36
N ARG A 427 19.54 7.14 -16.11
CA ARG A 427 19.36 8.56 -15.80
C ARG A 427 20.39 9.42 -16.52
N ASP A 428 21.67 9.06 -16.42
CA ASP A 428 22.77 9.85 -17.00
C ASP A 428 22.75 9.85 -18.54
N ARG A 429 22.21 8.80 -19.16
CA ARG A 429 22.01 8.75 -20.62
C ARG A 429 20.83 9.59 -21.10
N LEU A 430 19.83 9.80 -20.24
CA LEU A 430 18.63 10.59 -20.55
C LEU A 430 18.75 12.05 -20.11
N ALA A 431 19.75 12.37 -19.28
CA ALA A 431 20.04 13.75 -18.91
C ALA A 431 20.38 14.57 -20.17
N PRO A 432 19.76 15.75 -20.37
CA PRO A 432 20.13 16.61 -21.48
C PRO A 432 21.61 17.00 -21.36
N GLU A 433 22.34 16.99 -22.49
CA GLU A 433 23.69 17.55 -22.52
C GLU A 433 23.63 19.00 -22.01
N ALA A 434 24.35 19.26 -20.92
CA ALA A 434 24.33 20.54 -20.20
C ALA A 434 24.92 21.70 -21.01
#